data_AF-A0A483A872-F1
#
_entry.id   AF-A0A483A872-F1
#
_cell.length_a   1.000
_cell.length_b   1.000
_cell.length_c   1.000
_cell.angle_alpha   90.00
_cell.angle_beta   90.00
_cell.angle_gamma   90.00
#
_symmetry.space_group_name_H-M   'P 1'
#
loop_
_entity.id
_entity.type
_entity.pdbx_description
1 polymer ?
#
loop_
_entity_poly.entity_id
_entity_poly.type
_entity_poly.pdbx_seq_one_letter_code
_entity_poly.pdbx_strand_id
1 'polypeptide(L)'
;MHPFKPHAVETIAELEMISYVSQLSNKKKDIVIVDARKPIWIVLSGSLPGSINVPFHHFKKDKKFALETMENEFGVILKPNNVLDFSQAKTLVVYCNGNWCRMSPEFIWKLLDYGYPAEKIKYYRGGMQAWQLLGLTVVK
;
A
#
# COMPACT_ATOMS: atom_id res chain seq x y z
N MET A 1 -13.27 -14.26 9.44
CA MET A 1 -12.04 -14.43 8.63
C MET A 1 -12.25 -15.67 7.79
N HIS A 2 -12.20 -15.58 6.45
CA HIS A 2 -12.45 -16.70 5.55
C HIS A 2 -11.15 -17.10 4.85
N PRO A 3 -10.28 -17.91 5.48
CA PRO A 3 -8.91 -18.16 5.01
C PRO A 3 -8.83 -18.82 3.63
N PHE A 4 -9.92 -19.44 3.15
CA PHE A 4 -9.97 -20.18 1.87
C PHE A 4 -10.89 -19.56 0.82
N LYS A 5 -11.52 -18.41 1.11
CA LYS A 5 -12.22 -17.65 0.04
C LYS A 5 -11.15 -16.88 -0.76
N PRO A 6 -11.33 -16.69 -2.08
CA PRO A 6 -10.45 -15.79 -2.82
C PRO A 6 -10.44 -14.44 -2.11
N HIS A 7 -9.24 -13.99 -1.73
CA HIS A 7 -9.07 -12.69 -1.10
C HIS A 7 -9.47 -11.64 -2.13
N ALA A 8 -10.08 -10.54 -1.67
CA ALA A 8 -10.51 -9.47 -2.57
C ALA A 8 -9.33 -8.89 -3.37
N VAL A 9 -8.10 -8.98 -2.83
CA VAL A 9 -6.86 -8.51 -3.45
C VAL A 9 -5.82 -9.62 -3.40
N GLU A 10 -4.85 -9.58 -4.33
CA GLU A 10 -3.75 -10.54 -4.37
C GLU A 10 -2.84 -10.37 -3.14
N THR A 11 -2.53 -11.47 -2.47
CA THR A 11 -1.51 -11.48 -1.40
C THR A 11 -0.19 -11.91 -2.00
N ILE A 12 0.87 -11.17 -1.71
CA ILE A 12 2.22 -11.43 -2.21
C ILE A 12 3.17 -11.79 -1.05
N ALA A 13 4.26 -12.49 -1.37
CA ALA A 13 5.30 -12.87 -0.42
C ALA A 13 6.60 -12.10 -0.69
N GLU A 14 7.69 -12.54 -0.06
CA GLU A 14 8.96 -11.83 -0.03
C GLU A 14 9.61 -11.71 -1.40
N LEU A 15 9.52 -12.75 -2.25
CA LEU A 15 10.11 -12.74 -3.59
C LEU A 15 9.43 -11.70 -4.51
N GLU A 16 8.10 -11.67 -4.51
CA GLU A 16 7.36 -10.67 -5.28
C GLU A 16 7.61 -9.26 -4.74
N MET A 17 7.66 -9.10 -3.41
CA MET A 17 7.97 -7.81 -2.77
C MET A 17 9.36 -7.30 -3.18
N ILE A 18 10.38 -8.16 -3.18
CA ILE A 18 11.73 -7.83 -3.66
C ILE A 18 11.70 -7.42 -5.13
N SER A 19 10.93 -8.13 -5.97
CA SER A 19 10.74 -7.77 -7.38
C SER A 19 10.11 -6.39 -7.54
N TYR A 20 9.12 -6.03 -6.73
CA TYR A 20 8.51 -4.70 -6.73
C TYR A 20 9.50 -3.60 -6.30
N VAL A 21 10.29 -3.84 -5.26
CA VAL A 21 11.35 -2.90 -4.83
C VAL A 21 12.38 -2.70 -5.96
N SER A 22 12.83 -3.78 -6.61
CA SER A 22 13.77 -3.72 -7.73
C SER A 22 13.19 -2.95 -8.92
N GLN A 23 11.91 -3.13 -9.23
CA GLN A 23 11.22 -2.40 -10.29
C GLN A 23 11.15 -0.88 -10.04
N LEU A 24 10.97 -0.44 -8.80
CA LEU A 24 11.03 0.98 -8.46
C LEU A 24 12.43 1.58 -8.69
N SER A 25 13.50 0.83 -8.39
CA SER A 25 14.87 1.27 -8.68
C SER A 25 15.11 1.48 -10.17
N ASN A 26 14.42 0.72 -11.02
CA ASN A 26 14.44 0.86 -12.48
C ASN A 26 13.46 1.94 -13.01
N LYS A 27 12.97 2.84 -12.13
CA LYS A 27 12.12 3.99 -12.45
C LYS A 27 10.78 3.63 -13.13
N LYS A 28 10.22 2.44 -12.86
CA LYS A 28 8.83 2.14 -13.23
C LYS A 28 7.88 3.05 -12.45
N LYS A 29 7.16 3.92 -13.15
CA LYS A 29 6.29 4.97 -12.56
C LYS A 29 4.86 4.49 -12.25
N ASP A 30 4.53 3.27 -12.67
CA ASP A 30 3.20 2.66 -12.56
C ASP A 30 3.00 1.85 -11.26
N ILE A 31 3.98 1.85 -10.36
CA ILE A 31 3.96 1.09 -9.10
C ILE A 31 4.19 2.06 -7.93
N VAL A 32 3.49 1.85 -6.83
CA VAL A 32 3.72 2.55 -5.55
C VAL A 32 3.75 1.53 -4.43
N ILE A 33 4.82 1.55 -3.64
CA ILE A 33 4.86 0.79 -2.39
C ILE A 33 4.35 1.69 -1.26
N VAL A 34 3.32 1.24 -0.57
CA VAL A 34 2.62 2.01 0.47
C VAL A 34 2.86 1.39 1.84
N ASP A 35 3.52 2.14 2.70
CA ASP A 35 3.60 1.86 4.13
C ASP A 35 2.36 2.41 4.84
N ALA A 36 1.43 1.53 5.23
CA ALA A 36 0.18 1.91 5.86
C ALA A 36 0.32 2.24 7.37
N ARG A 37 1.52 2.14 7.94
CA ARG A 37 1.76 2.32 9.38
C ARG A 37 1.62 3.76 9.81
N LYS A 38 1.46 3.95 11.12
CA LYS A 38 1.60 5.28 11.75
C LYS A 38 3.04 5.80 11.56
N PRO A 39 3.26 7.12 11.37
CA PRO A 39 4.59 7.68 11.09
C PRO A 39 5.66 7.32 12.13
N ILE A 40 5.27 7.15 13.39
CA ILE A 40 6.18 6.73 14.47
C ILE A 40 6.94 5.43 14.13
N TRP A 41 6.34 4.51 13.37
CA TRP A 41 6.98 3.25 12.99
C TRP A 41 8.13 3.45 12.00
N ILE A 42 8.06 4.48 11.16
CA ILE A 42 9.15 4.84 10.23
C ILE A 42 10.37 5.28 11.05
N VAL A 43 10.14 6.12 12.06
CA VAL A 43 11.21 6.59 12.96
C VAL A 43 11.82 5.44 13.76
N LEU A 44 10.99 4.53 14.29
CA LEU A 44 11.44 3.44 15.17
C LEU A 44 12.14 2.30 14.42
N SER A 45 11.65 1.96 13.23
CA SER A 45 12.04 0.71 12.56
C SER A 45 12.45 0.88 11.09
N GLY A 46 12.40 2.12 10.56
CA GLY A 46 12.58 2.41 9.14
C GLY A 46 11.45 1.85 8.27
N SER A 47 11.59 1.98 6.95
CA SER A 47 10.62 1.54 5.92
C SER A 47 11.30 0.74 4.80
N LEU A 48 10.49 0.08 3.99
CA LEU A 48 10.96 -0.58 2.77
C LEU A 48 11.52 0.47 1.78
N PRO A 49 12.63 0.17 1.07
CA PRO A 49 13.20 1.07 0.10
C PRO A 49 12.17 1.52 -0.97
N GLY A 50 12.11 2.83 -1.23
CA GLY A 50 11.20 3.40 -2.23
C GLY A 50 9.72 3.46 -1.81
N SER A 51 9.37 3.04 -0.58
CA SER A 51 8.00 3.16 -0.08
C SER A 51 7.66 4.58 0.37
N ILE A 52 6.40 4.98 0.17
CA ILE A 52 5.82 6.19 0.75
C ILE A 52 4.98 5.83 1.97
N ASN A 53 4.96 6.69 3.00
CA ASN A 53 4.12 6.48 4.17
C ASN A 53 2.75 7.13 3.97
N VAL A 54 1.69 6.30 4.01
CA VAL A 54 0.30 6.76 3.98
C VAL A 54 -0.41 6.17 5.20
N PRO A 55 -0.49 6.89 6.33
CA PRO A 55 -1.02 6.32 7.55
C PRO A 55 -2.50 5.92 7.43
N PHE A 56 -2.80 4.64 7.65
CA PHE A 56 -4.15 4.08 7.41
C PHE A 56 -5.27 4.86 8.08
N HIS A 57 -5.04 5.31 9.32
CA HIS A 57 -6.02 6.01 10.14
C HIS A 57 -6.34 7.42 9.64
N HIS A 58 -5.37 8.11 9.03
CA HIS A 58 -5.62 9.40 8.38
C HIS A 58 -6.41 9.16 7.09
N PHE A 59 -5.94 8.25 6.23
CA PHE A 59 -6.62 7.88 5.00
C PHE A 59 -8.06 7.40 5.21
N LYS A 60 -8.33 6.69 6.30
CA LYS A 60 -9.67 6.20 6.63
C LYS A 60 -10.61 7.28 7.13
N LYS A 61 -10.12 8.23 7.93
CA LYS A 61 -10.95 9.21 8.65
C LYS A 61 -11.12 10.51 7.87
N ASP A 62 -10.08 10.96 7.18
CA ASP A 62 -10.08 12.22 6.46
C ASP A 62 -10.28 11.97 4.96
N LYS A 63 -11.49 12.29 4.48
CA LYS A 63 -11.84 12.15 3.07
C LYS A 63 -10.95 13.03 2.19
N LYS A 64 -10.63 14.25 2.61
CA LYS A 64 -9.81 15.17 1.81
C LYS A 64 -8.41 14.60 1.63
N PHE A 65 -7.79 14.17 2.72
CA PHE A 65 -6.48 13.51 2.69
C PHE A 65 -6.50 12.26 1.78
N ALA A 66 -7.56 11.45 1.84
CA ALA A 66 -7.69 10.27 1.00
C ALA A 66 -7.77 10.62 -0.50
N LEU A 67 -8.58 11.62 -0.86
CA LEU A 67 -8.71 12.09 -2.24
C LEU A 67 -7.40 12.67 -2.77
N GLU A 68 -6.74 13.53 -2.00
CA GLU A 68 -5.44 14.12 -2.35
C GLU A 68 -4.36 13.04 -2.52
N THR A 69 -4.33 12.03 -1.64
CA THR A 69 -3.40 10.90 -1.78
C THR A 69 -3.70 10.10 -3.05
N MET A 70 -4.97 9.80 -3.31
CA MET A 70 -5.37 9.06 -4.52
C MET A 70 -4.97 9.79 -5.79
N GLU A 71 -5.13 11.12 -5.83
CA GLU A 71 -4.74 11.95 -6.97
C GLU A 71 -3.23 12.06 -7.13
N ASN A 72 -2.55 12.55 -6.10
CA ASN A 72 -1.14 12.93 -6.19
C ASN A 72 -0.21 11.71 -6.23
N GLU A 73 -0.51 10.68 -5.43
CA GLU A 73 0.38 9.54 -5.27
C GLU A 73 -0.04 8.35 -6.13
N PHE A 74 -1.35 8.06 -6.21
CA PHE A 74 -1.86 6.82 -6.80
C PHE A 74 -2.32 6.94 -8.25
N GLY A 75 -2.26 8.14 -8.85
CA GLY A 75 -2.61 8.35 -10.25
C GLY A 75 -4.11 8.28 -10.55
N VAL A 76 -4.96 8.49 -9.55
CA VAL A 76 -6.42 8.56 -9.72
C VAL A 76 -6.78 9.97 -10.22
N ILE A 77 -7.64 10.07 -11.22
CA ILE A 77 -8.07 11.37 -11.75
C ILE A 77 -9.36 11.78 -11.03
N LEU A 78 -9.33 12.94 -10.36
CA LEU A 78 -10.52 13.55 -9.77
C LEU A 78 -11.29 14.35 -10.83
N LYS A 79 -12.46 13.85 -11.22
CA LYS A 79 -13.36 14.56 -12.13
C LYS A 79 -14.29 15.51 -11.36
N PRO A 80 -14.92 16.49 -12.04
CA PRO A 80 -16.01 17.28 -11.46
C PRO A 80 -17.05 16.37 -10.80
N ASN A 81 -17.68 16.85 -9.73
CA ASN A 81 -18.67 16.11 -8.90
C ASN A 81 -18.11 14.94 -8.08
N ASN A 82 -16.81 14.93 -7.75
CA ASN A 82 -16.17 13.90 -6.91
C ASN A 82 -16.21 12.49 -7.52
N VAL A 83 -16.26 12.37 -8.85
CA VAL A 83 -16.16 11.09 -9.54
C VAL A 83 -14.69 10.70 -9.65
N LEU A 84 -14.34 9.50 -9.16
CA LEU A 84 -13.00 8.94 -9.23
C LEU A 84 -12.82 8.16 -10.52
N ASP A 85 -11.80 8.49 -11.30
CA ASP A 85 -11.40 7.75 -12.49
C ASP A 85 -10.06 7.02 -12.26
N PHE A 86 -10.12 5.69 -12.33
CA PHE A 86 -9.00 4.79 -12.06
C PHE A 86 -8.24 4.33 -13.33
N SER A 87 -8.53 4.92 -14.48
CA SER A 87 -7.88 4.56 -15.76
C SER A 87 -6.35 4.69 -15.71
N GLN A 88 -5.83 5.69 -15.00
CA GLN A 88 -4.39 5.92 -14.79
C GLN A 88 -3.90 5.45 -13.40
N ALA A 89 -4.74 4.74 -12.64
CA ALA A 89 -4.37 4.29 -11.30
C ALA A 89 -3.15 3.36 -11.35
N LYS A 90 -2.20 3.58 -10.44
CA LYS A 90 -0.99 2.77 -10.29
C LYS A 90 -1.29 1.42 -9.63
N THR A 91 -0.34 0.49 -9.69
CA THR A 91 -0.36 -0.72 -8.87
C THR A 91 0.14 -0.38 -7.47
N LEU A 92 -0.66 -0.64 -6.44
CA LEU A 92 -0.33 -0.38 -5.05
C LEU A 92 0.16 -1.65 -4.38
N VAL A 93 1.36 -1.62 -3.79
CA VAL A 93 1.90 -2.70 -2.96
C VAL A 93 1.86 -2.24 -1.51
N VAL A 94 0.89 -2.74 -0.74
CA VAL A 94 0.57 -2.24 0.60
C VAL A 94 1.13 -3.17 1.66
N TYR A 95 1.81 -2.62 2.66
CA TYR A 95 2.34 -3.37 3.80
C TYR A 95 2.19 -2.63 5.13
N CYS A 96 2.41 -3.34 6.24
CA CYS A 96 2.53 -2.75 7.58
C CYS A 96 3.54 -3.53 8.44
N ASN A 97 3.31 -3.68 9.75
CA ASN A 97 4.28 -4.31 10.64
C ASN A 97 4.43 -5.82 10.41
N GLY A 98 3.34 -6.54 10.11
CA GLY A 98 3.38 -7.98 9.88
C GLY A 98 2.01 -8.63 9.86
N ASN A 99 1.97 -9.97 9.85
CA ASN A 99 0.76 -10.77 9.57
C ASN A 99 -0.42 -10.53 10.52
N TRP A 100 -0.16 -10.02 11.72
CA TRP A 100 -1.12 -9.70 12.78
C TRP A 100 -1.65 -8.25 12.69
N CYS A 101 -0.97 -7.39 11.94
CA CYS A 101 -1.26 -5.97 11.90
C CYS A 101 -2.46 -5.67 11.00
N ARG A 102 -3.40 -4.88 11.53
CA ARG A 102 -4.67 -4.54 10.86
C ARG A 102 -4.62 -3.27 10.02
N MET A 103 -3.50 -2.55 10.01
CA MET A 103 -3.39 -1.25 9.33
C MET A 103 -3.51 -1.38 7.80
N SER A 104 -2.78 -2.32 7.18
CA SER A 104 -2.91 -2.56 5.73
C SER A 104 -4.29 -3.10 5.34
N PRO A 105 -4.89 -4.08 6.03
CA PRO A 105 -6.26 -4.50 5.76
C PRO A 105 -7.27 -3.34 5.81
N GLU A 106 -7.20 -2.48 6.83
CA GLU A 106 -8.11 -1.34 6.92
C GLU A 106 -7.89 -0.29 5.82
N PHE A 107 -6.64 -0.07 5.42
CA PHE A 107 -6.31 0.79 4.29
C PHE A 107 -6.84 0.22 2.97
N ILE A 108 -6.62 -1.07 2.72
CA ILE A 108 -7.08 -1.78 1.52
C ILE A 108 -8.60 -1.77 1.42
N TRP A 109 -9.32 -2.09 2.50
CA TRP A 109 -10.78 -2.01 2.49
C TRP A 109 -11.28 -0.61 2.17
N LYS A 110 -10.64 0.41 2.72
CA LYS A 110 -11.02 1.79 2.41
C LYS A 110 -10.78 2.14 0.93
N LEU A 111 -9.69 1.66 0.33
CA LEU A 111 -9.45 1.80 -1.12
C LEU A 111 -10.53 1.11 -1.95
N LEU A 112 -10.91 -0.11 -1.57
CA LEU A 112 -11.98 -0.85 -2.23
C LEU A 112 -13.34 -0.13 -2.08
N ASP A 113 -13.63 0.45 -0.92
CA ASP A 113 -14.84 1.28 -0.70
C ASP A 113 -14.86 2.51 -1.62
N TYR A 114 -13.69 3.06 -1.98
CA TYR A 114 -13.57 4.14 -2.97
C TYR A 114 -13.69 3.65 -4.43
N GLY A 115 -13.69 2.34 -4.66
CA GLY A 115 -13.74 1.73 -5.99
C GLY A 115 -12.37 1.51 -6.63
N TYR A 116 -11.28 1.57 -5.86
CA TYR A 116 -9.95 1.28 -6.39
C TYR A 116 -9.91 -0.16 -6.95
N PRO A 117 -9.40 -0.38 -8.17
CA PRO A 117 -9.43 -1.71 -8.79
C PRO A 117 -8.66 -2.74 -7.97
N ALA A 118 -9.31 -3.83 -7.61
CA ALA A 118 -8.77 -4.80 -6.67
C ALA A 118 -7.54 -5.53 -7.24
N GLU A 119 -7.50 -5.74 -8.55
CA GLU A 119 -6.38 -6.32 -9.29
C GLU A 119 -5.10 -5.45 -9.25
N LYS A 120 -5.26 -4.13 -9.04
CA LYS A 120 -4.15 -3.18 -8.87
C LYS A 120 -3.66 -3.09 -7.43
N ILE A 121 -4.22 -3.84 -6.48
CA ILE A 121 -3.78 -3.84 -5.09
C ILE A 121 -3.08 -5.17 -4.78
N LYS A 122 -1.84 -5.09 -4.31
CA LYS A 122 -1.03 -6.20 -3.81
C LYS A 122 -0.85 -6.03 -2.31
N TYR A 123 -1.15 -7.08 -1.56
CA TYR A 123 -1.02 -7.07 -0.11
C TYR A 123 0.21 -7.88 0.32
N TYR A 124 1.26 -7.20 0.77
CA TYR A 124 2.41 -7.85 1.39
C TYR A 124 2.15 -8.04 2.88
N ARG A 125 1.62 -9.20 3.23
CA ARG A 125 1.12 -9.52 4.59
C ARG A 125 2.25 -9.68 5.61
N GLY A 126 3.39 -10.22 5.17
CA GLY A 126 4.59 -10.43 6.00
C GLY A 126 5.12 -9.14 6.62
N GLY A 127 4.91 -8.01 5.94
CA GLY A 127 5.23 -6.68 6.44
C GLY A 127 6.70 -6.51 6.81
N MET A 128 6.98 -5.51 7.64
CA MET A 128 8.33 -5.22 8.14
C MET A 128 8.95 -6.37 8.91
N GLN A 129 8.15 -7.12 9.69
CA GLN A 129 8.67 -8.24 10.48
C GLN A 129 9.28 -9.33 9.61
N ALA A 130 8.58 -9.79 8.57
CA ALA A 130 9.14 -10.78 7.66
C ALA A 130 10.35 -10.23 6.89
N TRP A 131 10.27 -8.97 6.44
CA TRP A 131 11.34 -8.30 5.71
C TRP A 131 12.64 -8.20 6.55
N GLN A 132 12.52 -7.73 7.80
CA GLN A 132 13.65 -7.58 8.71
C GLN A 132 14.19 -8.92 9.21
N LEU A 133 13.33 -9.93 9.40
CA LEU A 133 13.75 -11.28 9.79
C LEU A 133 14.70 -11.90 8.76
N LEU A 134 14.53 -11.57 7.48
CA LEU A 134 15.42 -11.99 6.40
C LEU A 134 16.68 -11.12 6.26
N GLY A 135 16.89 -10.13 7.13
CA GLY A 135 18.05 -9.23 7.06
C GLY A 135 18.03 -8.28 5.87
N LEU A 136 16.86 -8.04 5.26
CA LEU A 136 16.73 -7.19 4.08
C LEU A 136 16.83 -5.69 4.43
N THR A 137 17.29 -4.90 3.46
CA THR A 137 17.59 -3.47 3.64
C THR A 137 16.36 -2.65 4.03
N VAL A 138 16.56 -1.71 4.95
CA VAL A 138 15.55 -0.76 5.42
C VAL A 138 16.10 0.66 5.31
N VAL A 139 15.25 1.63 4.99
CA VAL A 139 15.59 3.06 4.89
C VAL A 139 14.95 3.82 6.04
N LYS A 140 15.60 4.88 6.53
CA LYS A 140 15.05 5.79 7.56
C LYS A 140 14.78 7.16 6.97
#